data_AF-A0AAE3SLN8-F1
#
_entry.id   AF-A0AAE3SLN8-F1
#
_cell.length_a   1.000
_cell.length_b   1.000
_cell.length_c   1.000
_cell.angle_alpha   90.00
_cell.angle_beta   90.00
_cell.angle_gamma   90.00
#
_symmetry.space_group_name_H-M   'P 1'
#
loop_
_entity.id
_entity.type
_entity.pdbx_description
1 polymer ?
#
loop_
_entity_poly.entity_id
_entity_poly.type
_entity_poly.pdbx_seq_one_letter_code
_entity_poly.pdbx_strand_id
1 'polypeptide(L)'
;MAQENPVKKTLATIEKDNQLAYYKMFNQSYPFYIKKTIKKLEHPKELKAFLTDSPKAIVFTQQKRIKNIDISPFAQIIFQQKDIFEGHTTVVLKSIKSTKNNPTSKN
;
A
#
# COMPACT_ATOMS: atom_id res chain seq x y z
N MET A 1 -9.98 27.17 -6.93
CA MET A 1 -10.47 25.85 -6.49
C MET A 1 -9.25 25.07 -6.00
N ALA A 2 -9.17 24.75 -4.71
CA ALA A 2 -8.03 23.98 -4.18
C ALA A 2 -8.11 22.57 -4.76
N GLN A 3 -7.19 22.25 -5.66
CA GLN A 3 -7.03 20.92 -6.25
C GLN A 3 -6.86 19.94 -5.08
N GLU A 4 -7.86 19.08 -4.84
CA GLU A 4 -7.85 18.17 -3.70
C GLU A 4 -6.52 17.42 -3.64
N ASN A 5 -5.85 17.46 -2.48
CA ASN A 5 -4.57 16.78 -2.35
C ASN A 5 -4.81 15.28 -2.58
N PRO A 6 -4.21 14.68 -3.61
CA PRO A 6 -4.44 13.30 -3.97
C PRO A 6 -4.13 12.27 -2.88
N VAL A 7 -3.25 12.64 -1.95
CA VAL A 7 -2.95 11.83 -0.77
C VAL A 7 -4.22 11.57 0.05
N LYS A 8 -5.15 12.54 0.13
CA LYS A 8 -6.42 12.39 0.86
C LYS A 8 -7.34 11.30 0.31
N LYS A 9 -7.36 11.09 -1.02
CA LYS A 9 -8.17 10.01 -1.63
C LYS A 9 -7.66 8.63 -1.24
N THR A 10 -6.35 8.51 -1.09
CA THR A 10 -5.70 7.26 -0.65
C THR A 10 -6.00 6.96 0.82
N LEU A 11 -6.01 7.99 1.69
CA LEU A 11 -6.29 7.85 3.12
C LEU A 11 -7.69 7.32 3.41
N ALA A 12 -8.69 7.65 2.59
CA ALA A 12 -10.05 7.12 2.75
C ALA A 12 -10.12 5.59 2.60
N THR A 13 -9.14 4.98 1.93
CA THR A 13 -9.05 3.52 1.74
C THR A 13 -8.21 2.84 2.84
N ILE A 14 -7.54 3.63 3.68
CA ILE A 14 -6.66 3.13 4.75
C ILE A 14 -7.42 3.19 6.07
N GLU A 15 -7.85 2.03 6.54
CA GLU A 15 -8.52 1.84 7.81
C GLU A 15 -7.54 1.86 9.00
N LYS A 16 -8.09 2.12 10.19
CA LYS A 16 -7.34 2.10 11.46
C LYS A 16 -6.71 0.75 11.81
N ASP A 17 -7.10 -0.34 11.17
CA ASP A 17 -6.52 -1.66 11.43
C ASP A 17 -5.49 -2.10 10.36
N ASN A 18 -5.29 -1.30 9.30
CA ASN A 18 -4.29 -1.65 8.30
C ASN A 18 -2.87 -1.58 8.87
N GLN A 19 -2.08 -2.60 8.51
CA GLN A 19 -0.64 -2.62 8.70
C GLN A 19 0.01 -1.87 7.54
N LEU A 20 0.82 -0.85 7.86
CA LEU A 20 1.39 0.04 6.87
C LEU A 20 2.89 -0.15 6.74
N ALA A 21 3.35 -0.29 5.50
CA ALA A 21 4.76 -0.27 5.17
C ALA A 21 5.03 0.54 3.90
N TYR A 22 6.29 0.86 3.65
CA TYR A 22 6.73 1.40 2.37
C TYR A 22 7.88 0.58 1.81
N TYR A 23 7.88 0.38 0.49
CA TYR A 23 8.93 -0.36 -0.20
C TYR A 23 9.89 0.59 -0.91
N LYS A 24 11.16 0.61 -0.44
CA LYS A 24 12.27 1.48 -0.85
C LYS A 24 12.02 2.97 -0.67
N MET A 25 11.00 3.51 -1.33
CA MET A 25 10.69 4.93 -1.35
C MET A 25 9.22 5.15 -1.70
N PHE A 26 8.65 6.21 -1.15
CA PHE A 26 7.30 6.73 -1.40
C PHE A 26 7.33 8.26 -1.25
N ASN A 27 6.25 8.94 -1.60
CA ASN A 27 6.15 10.38 -1.39
C ASN A 27 6.16 10.69 0.12
N GLN A 28 7.14 11.50 0.56
CA GLN A 28 7.37 11.87 1.97
C GLN A 28 6.27 12.77 2.58
N SER A 29 5.28 13.17 1.80
CA SER A 29 4.09 13.86 2.29
C SER A 29 3.13 12.92 3.02
N TYR A 30 3.13 11.62 2.71
CA TYR A 30 2.20 10.64 3.30
C TYR A 30 2.26 10.52 4.84
N PRO A 31 3.44 10.49 5.49
CA PRO A 31 3.55 10.44 6.96
C PRO A 31 2.87 11.61 7.66
N PHE A 32 2.80 12.80 7.04
CA PHE A 32 2.10 13.95 7.62
C PHE A 32 0.59 13.71 7.77
N TYR A 33 0.04 12.80 6.97
CA TYR A 33 -1.37 12.45 7.01
C TYR A 33 -1.64 11.13 7.75
N ILE A 34 -0.63 10.25 7.83
CA ILE A 34 -0.73 8.94 8.47
C ILE A 34 -0.20 9.06 9.90
N LYS A 35 -1.10 9.06 10.89
CA LYS A 35 -0.76 9.10 12.32
C LYS A 35 -0.26 7.76 12.88
N LYS A 36 0.49 6.98 12.08
CA LYS A 36 0.97 5.64 12.41
C LYS A 36 2.39 5.42 11.90
N THR A 37 3.13 4.57 12.59
CA THR A 37 4.43 4.09 12.13
C THR A 37 4.27 3.33 10.82
N ILE A 38 5.11 3.68 9.84
CA ILE A 38 5.17 3.01 8.53
C ILE A 38 6.50 2.24 8.48
N LYS A 39 6.42 0.90 8.41
CA LYS A 39 7.62 0.04 8.34
C LYS A 39 8.34 0.21 7.00
N LYS A 40 9.68 0.29 7.02
CA LYS A 40 10.49 0.26 5.79
C LYS A 40 10.71 -1.19 5.32
N LEU A 41 10.60 -1.43 4.02
CA LEU A 41 10.93 -2.68 3.34
C LEU A 41 11.95 -2.37 2.25
N GLU A 42 13.09 -3.06 2.21
CA GLU A 42 14.18 -2.76 1.27
C GLU A 42 14.25 -3.78 0.14
N HIS A 43 13.91 -5.04 0.43
CA HIS A 43 14.05 -6.17 -0.48
C HIS A 43 12.70 -6.70 -0.98
N PRO A 44 12.62 -7.21 -2.23
CA PRO A 44 11.39 -7.81 -2.77
C PRO A 44 10.83 -8.96 -1.90
N LYS A 45 11.71 -9.70 -1.23
CA LYS A 45 11.31 -10.78 -0.31
C LYS A 45 10.52 -10.23 0.89
N GLU A 46 10.93 -9.08 1.43
CA GLU A 46 10.22 -8.42 2.54
C GLU A 46 8.89 -7.85 2.08
N LEU A 47 8.83 -7.27 0.87
CA LEU A 47 7.60 -6.81 0.23
C LEU A 47 6.58 -7.95 0.14
N LYS A 48 6.99 -9.07 -0.44
CA LYS A 48 6.15 -10.27 -0.56
C LYS A 48 5.72 -10.77 0.82
N ALA A 49 6.67 -10.97 1.74
CA ALA A 49 6.39 -11.46 3.08
C ALA A 49 5.34 -10.59 3.78
N PHE A 50 5.54 -9.28 3.81
CA PHE A 50 4.62 -8.33 4.45
C PHE A 50 3.20 -8.38 3.86
N LEU A 51 3.08 -8.39 2.52
CA LEU A 51 1.79 -8.45 1.85
C LEU A 51 1.13 -9.83 1.97
N THR A 52 1.89 -10.90 2.19
CA THR A 52 1.35 -12.24 2.46
C THR A 52 1.05 -12.51 3.92
N ASP A 53 1.64 -11.77 4.86
CA ASP A 53 1.48 -12.02 6.29
C ASP A 53 0.08 -11.62 6.78
N SER A 54 -0.44 -10.48 6.28
CA SER A 54 -1.73 -9.94 6.70
C SER A 54 -2.63 -9.57 5.51
N PRO A 55 -3.93 -9.96 5.53
CA PRO A 55 -4.90 -9.52 4.52
C PRO A 55 -5.16 -8.00 4.57
N LYS A 56 -4.77 -7.35 5.67
CA LYS A 56 -4.92 -5.91 5.89
C LYS A 56 -3.60 -5.15 5.65
N ALA A 57 -2.58 -5.81 5.08
CA ALA A 57 -1.32 -5.17 4.72
C ALA A 57 -1.50 -4.21 3.55
N ILE A 58 -0.97 -2.99 3.72
CA ILE A 58 -0.90 -1.95 2.71
C ILE A 58 0.55 -1.50 2.58
N VAL A 59 1.04 -1.43 1.34
CA VAL A 59 2.39 -0.95 1.03
C VAL A 59 2.35 0.24 0.09
N PHE A 60 3.01 1.33 0.49
CA PHE A 60 3.29 2.47 -0.37
C PHE A 60 4.60 2.27 -1.12
N THR A 61 4.65 2.57 -2.41
CA THR A 61 5.91 2.57 -3.17
C THR A 61 5.79 3.44 -4.42
N GLN A 62 6.84 3.47 -5.23
CA GLN A 62 6.83 4.11 -6.54
C GLN A 62 6.72 3.04 -7.64
N GLN A 63 5.95 3.31 -8.69
CA GLN A 63 5.74 2.39 -9.81
C GLN A 63 7.06 1.86 -10.39
N LYS A 64 8.08 2.72 -10.53
CA LYS A 64 9.42 2.33 -11.02
C LYS A 64 10.13 1.29 -10.14
N ARG A 65 9.82 1.21 -8.85
CA ARG A 65 10.45 0.30 -7.88
C ARG A 65 9.90 -1.13 -7.98
N ILE A 66 8.67 -1.28 -8.47
CA ILE A 66 7.99 -2.56 -8.63
C ILE A 66 7.89 -3.03 -10.09
N LYS A 67 8.40 -2.24 -11.05
CA LYS A 67 8.32 -2.56 -12.49
C LYS A 67 8.85 -3.96 -12.85
N ASN A 68 9.85 -4.44 -12.11
CA ASN A 68 10.48 -5.76 -12.32
C ASN A 68 10.08 -6.79 -11.26
N ILE A 69 8.98 -6.57 -10.54
CA ILE A 69 8.47 -7.48 -9.52
C ILE A 69 7.08 -7.91 -9.97
N ASP A 70 6.89 -9.22 -10.19
CA ASP A 70 5.55 -9.75 -10.40
C ASP A 70 4.81 -9.79 -9.05
N ILE A 71 3.96 -8.79 -8.84
CA ILE A 71 3.18 -8.63 -7.61
C ILE A 71 1.84 -9.37 -7.65
N SER A 72 1.38 -9.72 -8.85
CA SER A 72 0.08 -10.34 -9.13
C SER A 72 -0.24 -11.56 -8.24
N PRO A 73 0.74 -12.41 -7.84
CA PRO A 73 0.47 -13.56 -6.98
C PRO A 73 0.21 -13.23 -5.51
N PHE A 74 0.45 -12.01 -5.05
CA PHE A 74 0.34 -11.66 -3.62
C PHE A 74 -0.20 -10.26 -3.33
N ALA A 75 -0.35 -9.40 -4.34
CA ALA A 75 -0.84 -8.05 -4.16
C ALA A 75 -1.54 -7.51 -5.41
N GLN A 76 -2.38 -6.51 -5.19
CA GLN A 76 -3.04 -5.73 -6.23
C GLN A 76 -2.76 -4.24 -6.02
N ILE A 77 -2.69 -3.49 -7.11
CA ILE A 77 -2.61 -2.03 -7.06
C ILE A 77 -4.01 -1.49 -6.82
N ILE A 78 -4.24 -0.87 -5.66
CA ILE A 78 -5.54 -0.25 -5.31
C ILE A 78 -5.56 1.25 -5.59
N PHE A 79 -4.39 1.85 -5.80
CA PHE A 79 -4.26 3.26 -6.10
C PHE A 79 -2.96 3.54 -6.86
N GLN A 80 -3.01 4.46 -7.81
CA GLN A 80 -1.85 4.92 -8.57
C GLN A 80 -1.99 6.41 -8.86
N GLN A 81 -0.93 7.17 -8.61
CA GLN A 81 -0.92 8.61 -8.80
C GLN A 81 0.45 9.11 -9.24
N LYS A 82 0.48 9.86 -10.34
CA LYS A 82 1.63 10.68 -10.71
C LYS A 82 1.77 11.86 -9.75
N ASP A 83 2.94 11.98 -9.17
CA ASP A 83 3.33 13.12 -8.35
C ASP A 83 3.46 14.38 -9.20
N ILE A 84 2.90 15.47 -8.71
CA ILE A 84 2.87 16.75 -9.43
C ILE A 84 4.20 17.51 -9.36
N PHE A 85 5.04 17.22 -8.36
CA PHE A 85 6.31 17.92 -8.14
C PHE A 85 7.53 17.05 -8.47
N GLU A 86 7.52 15.77 -8.09
CA GLU A 86 8.71 14.91 -8.21
C GLU A 86 8.73 14.04 -9.49
N GLY A 87 7.67 14.10 -10.31
CA GLY A 87 7.57 13.33 -11.57
C GLY A 87 7.55 11.81 -11.39
N HIS A 88 7.50 11.30 -10.16
CA HIS A 88 7.37 9.88 -9.84
C HIS A 88 5.91 9.47 -9.70
N THR A 89 5.59 8.22 -9.98
CA THR A 89 4.23 7.69 -9.76
C THR A 89 4.22 6.91 -8.45
N THR A 90 3.48 7.39 -7.45
CA THR A 90 3.20 6.63 -6.22
C THR A 90 2.14 5.58 -6.51
N VAL A 91 2.33 4.38 -6.00
CA VAL A 91 1.37 3.28 -6.06
C VAL A 91 1.12 2.74 -4.66
N VAL A 92 -0.10 2.28 -4.42
CA VAL A 92 -0.49 1.61 -3.18
C VAL A 92 -0.88 0.18 -3.50
N LEU A 93 -0.20 -0.73 -2.82
CA LEU A 93 -0.40 -2.16 -2.93
C LEU A 93 -1.23 -2.64 -1.74
N LYS A 94 -2.21 -3.50 -1.99
CA LYS A 94 -2.98 -4.20 -0.97
C LYS A 94 -2.77 -5.70 -1.14
N SER A 95 -2.69 -6.41 -0.02
CA SER A 95 -2.69 -7.88 -0.03
C SER A 95 -3.90 -8.42 -0.80
N ILE A 96 -3.70 -9.46 -1.60
CA ILE A 96 -4.80 -10.21 -2.21
C ILE A 96 -5.29 -11.36 -1.32
N LYS A 97 -4.68 -11.60 -0.15
CA LYS A 97 -5.27 -12.55 0.80
C LYS A 97 -6.64 -11.98 1.19
N SER A 98 -7.70 -12.61 0.71
CA SER A 98 -9.05 -12.31 1.18
C SER A 98 -9.07 -12.45 2.70
N THR A 99 -9.73 -11.52 3.37
CA THR A 99 -10.34 -11.75 4.66
C THR A 99 -11.36 -12.89 4.49
N LYS A 100 -10.91 -14.15 4.42
CA LYS A 100 -11.78 -15.30 4.66
C LYS A 100 -12.11 -15.27 6.15
N ASN A 101 -13.06 -14.42 6.51
CA ASN A 101 -13.97 -14.76 7.58
C ASN A 101 -14.61 -16.07 7.16
N ASN A 102 -14.20 -17.16 7.81
CA ASN A 102 -14.94 -18.41 7.77
C ASN A 102 -15.79 -18.47 9.04
N PRO A 103 -17.04 -17.97 9.07
CA PRO A 103 -18.03 -18.45 10.01
C PRO A 103 -19.03 -19.27 9.21
N THR A 104 -18.67 -20.51 8.89
CA THR A 104 -19.69 -21.49 8.56
C THR A 104 -19.22 -22.85 9.06
N SER A 105 -19.26 -22.98 10.37
CA SER A 105 -19.34 -24.27 11.04
C SER A 105 -20.51 -24.22 12.00
N LYS A 106 -21.71 -24.47 11.46
CA LYS A 106 -22.79 -25.27 12.03
C LYS A 106 -24.06 -24.97 11.25
N ASN A 107 -24.58 -25.98 10.55
CA ASN A 107 -25.91 -26.51 10.79
C ASN A 107 -25.97 -27.95 10.28
#